data_AF-A0AAE0SF36-F1
#
_entry.id   AF-A0AAE0SF36-F1
#
_cell.length_a   1.000
_cell.length_b   1.000
_cell.length_c   1.000
_cell.angle_alpha   90.00
_cell.angle_beta   90.00
_cell.angle_gamma   90.00
#
_symmetry.space_group_name_H-M   'P 1'
#
loop_
_entity.id
_entity.type
_entity.pdbx_description
1 polymer ?
#
loop_
_entity_poly.entity_id
_entity_poly.type
_entity_poly.pdbx_seq_one_letter_code
_entity_poly.pdbx_strand_id
1 'polypeptide(L)'
;MTKGSFLLHTGVFTVVFLLSFSRASGLWQVTTFFQNCTGVVPFQNCTPCPTGSHANETNIHCACCMGQLGVGVCTSYDYCIPCPTGHYNRNNGSIKCFPCAKGNFSNSTGQSDCLMCPPGTFQDEIGASNCTLCVPGTFKNETGSTTGCYNCPEGTYCNKTKCESCDKCPAGYYSNTTGTVNCQSCSKGTFQDDIGASNCTPCVQGTFKNETGSTTGCNNCTEGTYCNKTKCEICDTCPAGYYSNSTGTVNCQSCSKGHYSNMTGALECEQCPVGTYQPDVNGTHCYPCQIGTYIDVNGSDGCLPCLAGHEARSEGSTNCTQCVPGTFKSGTDSNLCQSCADGWYQTKPGQTACSICPDGNYCPQPDKGPQPCSPYSLCPPGSRNPEYCLKPWFVINNDHEKCVMSAVLIGIIAGVVTVIAIVILVIAWKVYRCHRRHNNPMGEEQSLIEAKQNFSYTGL
;
A
#
# COMPACT_ATOMS: atom_id res chain seq x y z
N MET A 1 79.49 -71.57 6.35
CA MET A 1 79.52 -71.52 4.87
C MET A 1 78.63 -70.40 4.41
N THR A 2 79.26 -69.35 3.91
CA THR A 2 78.72 -68.07 3.46
C THR A 2 77.87 -68.24 2.20
N LYS A 3 76.63 -67.73 2.20
CA LYS A 3 75.81 -67.60 0.98
C LYS A 3 76.22 -66.31 0.27
N GLY A 4 76.93 -66.45 -0.86
CA GLY A 4 77.17 -65.36 -1.79
C GLY A 4 76.29 -65.54 -3.02
N SER A 5 75.51 -64.51 -3.38
CA SER A 5 74.74 -64.46 -4.61
C SER A 5 75.50 -63.61 -5.64
N PHE A 6 75.86 -64.17 -6.78
CA PHE A 6 76.37 -63.42 -7.93
C PHE A 6 75.25 -63.29 -8.98
N LEU A 7 74.87 -62.05 -9.28
CA LEU A 7 73.97 -61.67 -10.36
C LEU A 7 74.82 -61.19 -11.54
N LEU A 8 74.74 -61.87 -12.68
CA LEU A 8 75.23 -61.36 -13.96
C LEU A 8 74.04 -61.01 -14.84
N HIS A 9 73.91 -59.72 -15.14
CA HIS A 9 72.91 -59.18 -16.04
C HIS A 9 73.40 -59.29 -17.49
N THR A 10 72.70 -60.07 -18.31
CA THR A 10 72.59 -59.85 -19.75
C THR A 10 71.12 -59.88 -20.12
N GLY A 11 70.69 -58.93 -20.93
CA GLY A 11 69.28 -58.62 -21.18
C GLY A 11 68.42 -59.82 -21.55
N VAL A 12 67.22 -59.84 -20.96
CA VAL A 12 66.11 -60.79 -21.14
C VAL A 12 66.34 -62.13 -20.42
N PHE A 13 65.52 -62.40 -19.39
CA PHE A 13 65.44 -63.56 -18.48
C PHE A 13 66.27 -63.51 -17.19
N THR A 14 65.59 -63.31 -16.06
CA THR A 14 66.09 -63.62 -14.71
C THR A 14 65.98 -65.12 -14.48
N VAL A 15 67.10 -65.84 -14.58
CA VAL A 15 67.18 -67.28 -14.25
C VAL A 15 67.71 -67.41 -12.81
N VAL A 16 66.89 -67.94 -11.90
CA VAL A 16 67.33 -68.28 -10.54
C VAL A 16 67.95 -69.68 -10.57
N PHE A 17 69.28 -69.76 -10.54
CA PHE A 17 70.00 -71.03 -10.38
C PHE A 17 70.06 -71.42 -8.90
N LEU A 18 69.25 -72.39 -8.47
CA LEU A 18 69.46 -73.08 -7.19
C LEU A 18 70.24 -74.38 -7.45
N LEU A 19 71.57 -74.31 -7.30
CA LEU A 19 72.44 -75.49 -7.35
C LEU A 19 72.32 -76.25 -6.02
N SER A 20 71.65 -77.40 -6.05
CA SER A 20 71.61 -78.36 -4.94
C SER A 20 72.63 -79.47 -5.22
N PHE A 21 73.66 -79.61 -4.39
CA PHE A 21 74.63 -80.70 -4.51
C PHE A 21 74.12 -81.94 -3.75
N SER A 22 73.81 -83.03 -4.48
CA SER A 22 73.72 -84.37 -3.90
C SER A 22 74.88 -85.23 -4.44
N ARG A 23 75.67 -85.79 -3.52
CA ARG A 23 76.94 -86.46 -3.78
C ARG A 23 76.73 -87.97 -3.93
N ALA A 24 76.15 -88.41 -5.04
CA ALA A 24 76.21 -89.81 -5.48
C ALA A 24 75.84 -89.90 -6.96
N SER A 25 76.73 -90.51 -7.76
CA SER A 25 76.66 -90.71 -9.23
C SER A 25 76.86 -89.46 -10.11
N GLY A 26 78.02 -89.40 -10.78
CA GLY A 26 78.49 -88.28 -11.62
C GLY A 26 77.78 -88.16 -12.96
N LEU A 27 76.50 -87.75 -12.95
CA LEU A 27 75.77 -87.29 -14.13
C LEU A 27 75.26 -85.87 -13.89
N TRP A 28 75.56 -84.96 -14.81
CA TRP A 28 74.96 -83.62 -14.83
C TRP A 28 73.49 -83.74 -15.20
N GLN A 29 72.58 -83.75 -14.23
CA GLN A 29 71.17 -83.46 -14.51
C GLN A 29 70.96 -81.95 -14.44
N VAL A 30 70.93 -81.32 -15.61
CA VAL A 30 70.31 -80.02 -15.78
C VAL A 30 68.80 -80.27 -15.73
N THR A 31 68.19 -80.18 -14.55
CA THR A 31 66.74 -80.00 -14.47
C THR A 31 66.46 -78.56 -14.86
N THR A 32 66.33 -78.31 -16.16
CA THR A 32 65.48 -77.23 -16.62
C THR A 32 64.09 -77.49 -16.05
N PHE A 33 63.49 -76.50 -15.41
CA PHE A 33 62.05 -76.51 -15.19
C PHE A 33 61.38 -76.37 -16.58
N PHE A 34 61.36 -77.45 -17.36
CA PHE A 34 60.28 -77.66 -18.30
C PHE A 34 59.09 -78.01 -17.40
N GLN A 35 58.04 -77.17 -17.40
CA GLN A 35 56.73 -77.62 -16.94
C GLN A 35 56.49 -78.99 -17.58
N ASN A 36 56.16 -79.98 -16.74
CA ASN A 36 56.12 -81.39 -17.12
C ASN A 36 54.92 -81.64 -18.08
N CYS A 37 55.06 -81.24 -19.34
CA CYS A 37 54.05 -81.36 -20.39
C CYS A 37 53.87 -82.80 -20.90
N THR A 38 54.57 -83.75 -20.26
CA THR A 38 54.62 -85.17 -20.61
C THR A 38 53.27 -85.90 -20.45
N GLY A 39 52.29 -85.29 -19.77
CA GLY A 39 50.94 -85.83 -19.59
C GLY A 39 49.81 -85.14 -20.38
N VAL A 40 50.10 -84.09 -21.17
CA VAL A 40 49.07 -83.21 -21.78
C VAL A 40 49.12 -83.22 -23.32
N VAL A 41 49.33 -84.40 -23.93
CA VAL A 41 49.30 -84.67 -25.38
C VAL A 41 50.38 -84.00 -26.25
N PRO A 42 50.78 -84.62 -27.38
CA PRO A 42 51.87 -84.15 -28.23
C PRO A 42 51.50 -82.83 -28.92
N PHE A 43 52.52 -82.06 -29.32
CA PHE A 43 52.51 -80.72 -29.94
C PHE A 43 51.55 -80.45 -31.15
N GLN A 44 50.56 -81.29 -31.44
CA GLN A 44 49.70 -81.20 -32.62
C GLN A 44 48.25 -80.72 -32.39
N ASN A 45 47.76 -80.59 -31.14
CA ASN A 45 46.33 -80.27 -30.89
C ASN A 45 46.07 -78.90 -30.23
N CYS A 46 47.04 -77.99 -30.24
CA CYS A 46 46.85 -76.66 -29.65
C CYS A 46 45.95 -75.79 -30.55
N THR A 47 44.90 -75.21 -29.97
CA THR A 47 43.96 -74.32 -30.68
C THR A 47 44.12 -72.88 -30.19
N PRO A 48 44.03 -71.89 -31.09
CA PRO A 48 44.11 -70.48 -30.70
C PRO A 48 42.89 -70.10 -29.85
N CYS A 49 43.11 -69.38 -28.76
CA CYS A 49 42.00 -68.93 -27.93
C CYS A 49 41.06 -67.99 -28.70
N PRO A 50 39.74 -68.25 -28.71
CA PRO A 50 38.77 -67.48 -29.47
C PRO A 50 38.73 -66.03 -29.00
N THR A 51 38.13 -65.17 -29.82
CA THR A 51 37.91 -63.77 -29.47
C THR A 51 37.16 -63.67 -28.13
N GLY A 52 37.54 -62.67 -27.33
CA GLY A 52 37.06 -62.50 -25.97
C GLY A 52 37.73 -63.37 -24.92
N SER A 53 38.67 -64.25 -25.29
CA SER A 53 39.46 -65.05 -24.33
C SER A 53 40.97 -64.90 -24.59
N HIS A 54 41.79 -65.29 -23.62
CA HIS A 54 43.24 -65.28 -23.73
C HIS A 54 43.87 -66.52 -23.10
N ALA A 55 45.06 -66.86 -23.58
CA ALA A 55 45.88 -67.91 -23.00
C ALA A 55 46.72 -67.34 -21.84
N ASN A 56 46.85 -68.10 -20.74
CA ASN A 56 47.65 -67.72 -19.58
C ASN A 56 48.79 -68.73 -19.37
N GLU A 57 50.03 -68.23 -19.25
CA GLU A 57 51.25 -69.03 -19.04
C GLU A 57 51.26 -69.79 -17.71
N THR A 58 50.42 -69.41 -16.74
CA THR A 58 50.26 -70.15 -15.48
C THR A 58 49.29 -71.33 -15.60
N ASN A 59 48.43 -71.37 -16.63
CA ASN A 59 47.55 -72.50 -16.88
C ASN A 59 48.34 -73.58 -17.64
N ILE A 60 48.55 -74.76 -17.05
CA ILE A 60 49.35 -75.83 -17.65
C ILE A 60 48.84 -76.26 -19.04
N HIS A 61 47.54 -76.19 -19.29
CA HIS A 61 46.90 -76.50 -20.58
C HIS A 61 47.19 -75.46 -21.68
N CYS A 62 47.65 -74.27 -21.30
CA CYS A 62 48.07 -73.21 -22.22
C CYS A 62 49.60 -73.08 -22.25
N ALA A 63 50.26 -73.21 -21.10
CA ALA A 63 51.72 -73.18 -20.94
C ALA A 63 52.42 -74.23 -21.82
N CYS A 64 51.87 -75.46 -21.88
CA CYS A 64 52.41 -76.52 -22.72
C CYS A 64 52.20 -76.31 -24.24
N CYS A 65 51.34 -75.36 -24.61
CA CYS A 65 51.08 -74.99 -26.00
C CYS A 65 51.81 -73.69 -26.43
N MET A 66 52.17 -72.81 -25.49
CA MET A 66 52.87 -71.55 -25.76
C MET A 66 54.38 -71.79 -25.96
N GLY A 67 54.73 -72.41 -27.10
CA GLY A 67 56.09 -72.92 -27.34
C GLY A 67 56.96 -72.19 -28.38
N GLN A 68 56.44 -71.42 -29.34
CA GLN A 68 57.32 -70.98 -30.46
C GLN A 68 56.87 -69.80 -31.34
N LEU A 69 55.66 -69.24 -31.18
CA LEU A 69 55.08 -68.32 -32.19
C LEU A 69 54.45 -67.03 -31.63
N GLY A 70 54.56 -66.75 -30.32
CA GLY A 70 53.98 -65.53 -29.73
C GLY A 70 52.45 -65.44 -29.78
N VAL A 71 51.77 -66.56 -30.08
CA VAL A 71 50.30 -66.70 -30.13
C VAL A 71 49.80 -67.48 -28.92
N GLY A 72 48.69 -67.01 -28.33
CA GLY A 72 48.04 -67.60 -27.18
C GLY A 72 47.17 -68.80 -27.55
N VAL A 73 47.72 -69.99 -27.37
CA VAL A 73 47.09 -71.27 -27.71
C VAL A 73 46.92 -72.15 -26.48
N CYS A 74 45.86 -72.95 -26.44
CA CYS A 74 45.60 -73.93 -25.36
C CYS A 74 45.15 -75.28 -25.95
N THR A 75 45.15 -76.34 -25.13
CA THR A 75 44.78 -77.70 -25.56
C THR A 75 43.29 -77.87 -25.87
N SER A 76 42.43 -76.92 -25.45
CA SER A 76 40.99 -76.82 -25.75
C SER A 76 40.51 -75.39 -25.49
N TYR A 77 39.39 -74.99 -26.09
CA TYR A 77 38.74 -73.70 -25.85
C TYR A 77 38.32 -73.48 -24.40
N ASP A 78 37.99 -74.55 -23.66
CA ASP A 78 37.56 -74.47 -22.26
C ASP A 78 38.68 -74.03 -21.31
N TYR A 79 39.94 -74.14 -21.74
CA TYR A 79 41.10 -73.72 -20.94
C TYR A 79 41.52 -72.27 -21.21
N CYS A 80 40.93 -71.63 -22.22
CA CYS A 80 41.12 -70.22 -22.48
C CYS A 80 40.40 -69.39 -21.42
N ILE A 81 41.09 -68.40 -20.87
CA ILE A 81 40.53 -67.56 -19.80
C ILE A 81 39.71 -66.45 -20.47
N PRO A 82 38.39 -66.36 -20.21
CA PRO A 82 37.58 -65.28 -20.74
C PRO A 82 38.07 -63.94 -20.20
N CYS A 83 38.05 -62.91 -21.03
CA CYS A 83 38.41 -61.57 -20.60
C CYS A 83 37.48 -61.12 -19.48
N PRO A 84 38.00 -60.56 -18.37
CA PRO A 84 37.16 -60.02 -17.31
C PRO A 84 36.35 -58.82 -17.83
N THR A 85 35.30 -58.45 -17.10
CA THR A 85 34.52 -57.25 -17.42
C THR A 85 35.42 -56.02 -17.51
N GLY A 86 35.09 -55.11 -18.41
CA GLY A 86 35.90 -53.94 -18.74
C GLY A 86 37.11 -54.21 -19.62
N HIS A 87 37.32 -55.47 -20.03
CA HIS A 87 38.35 -55.84 -20.98
C HIS A 87 37.75 -56.59 -22.18
N TYR A 88 38.48 -56.59 -23.28
CA TYR A 88 38.10 -57.25 -24.52
C TYR A 88 39.30 -57.88 -25.22
N ASN A 89 39.01 -58.78 -26.17
CA ASN A 89 40.01 -59.26 -27.11
C ASN A 89 39.39 -59.55 -28.48
N ARG A 90 39.78 -58.80 -29.51
CA ARG A 90 39.27 -58.99 -30.88
C ARG A 90 40.05 -60.05 -31.68
N ASN A 91 41.22 -60.45 -31.21
CA ASN A 91 42.14 -61.29 -31.97
C ASN A 91 42.08 -62.75 -31.50
N ASN A 92 42.04 -63.67 -32.47
CA ASN A 92 42.19 -65.08 -32.19
C ASN A 92 43.63 -65.38 -31.75
N GLY A 93 43.79 -66.18 -30.71
CA GLY A 93 45.08 -66.53 -30.15
C GLY A 93 45.79 -65.39 -29.41
N SER A 94 45.06 -64.54 -28.66
CA SER A 94 45.70 -63.53 -27.81
C SER A 94 46.21 -64.14 -26.50
N ILE A 95 47.30 -63.56 -25.98
CA ILE A 95 47.86 -63.86 -24.65
C ILE A 95 47.42 -62.86 -23.58
N LYS A 96 46.65 -61.83 -23.95
CA LYS A 96 46.18 -60.80 -23.03
C LYS A 96 44.85 -60.21 -23.47
N CYS A 97 44.12 -59.68 -22.50
CA CYS A 97 42.95 -58.84 -22.73
C CYS A 97 43.34 -57.37 -22.66
N PHE A 98 42.71 -56.54 -23.48
CA PHE A 98 42.94 -55.10 -23.51
C PHE A 98 41.82 -54.40 -22.75
N PRO A 99 42.11 -53.38 -21.93
CA PRO A 99 41.07 -52.63 -21.25
C PRO A 99 40.26 -51.82 -22.27
N CYS A 100 38.96 -51.65 -22.02
CA CYS A 100 38.13 -50.75 -22.81
C CYS A 100 38.62 -49.31 -22.69
N ALA A 101 38.76 -48.61 -23.82
CA ALA A 101 39.07 -47.19 -23.83
C ALA A 101 37.92 -46.37 -23.22
N LYS A 102 38.21 -45.12 -22.82
CA LYS A 102 37.19 -44.17 -22.37
C LYS A 102 36.04 -44.08 -23.38
N GLY A 103 34.82 -43.90 -22.89
CA GLY A 103 33.60 -43.92 -23.69
C GLY A 103 33.08 -45.32 -23.99
N ASN A 104 33.84 -46.38 -23.69
CA ASN A 104 33.46 -47.76 -23.93
C ASN A 104 33.46 -48.59 -22.64
N PHE A 105 32.71 -49.68 -22.64
CA PHE A 105 32.58 -50.61 -21.52
C PHE A 105 32.44 -52.06 -21.98
N SER A 106 32.65 -53.00 -21.06
CA SER A 106 32.40 -54.43 -21.26
C SER A 106 31.72 -55.01 -20.02
N ASN A 107 30.42 -55.31 -20.11
CA ASN A 107 29.59 -55.73 -18.98
C ASN A 107 29.50 -57.25 -18.81
N SER A 108 30.16 -58.00 -19.69
CA SER A 108 30.14 -59.46 -19.71
C SER A 108 31.55 -60.01 -19.78
N THR A 109 31.79 -61.15 -19.12
CA THR A 109 33.04 -61.88 -19.29
C THR A 109 33.11 -62.48 -20.68
N GLY A 110 34.29 -62.53 -21.29
CA GLY A 110 34.46 -63.15 -22.60
C GLY A 110 34.14 -62.23 -23.78
N GLN A 111 34.10 -60.91 -23.59
CA GLN A 111 33.67 -59.98 -24.64
C GLN A 111 34.75 -59.80 -25.72
N SER A 112 34.38 -59.99 -26.98
CA SER A 112 35.30 -59.87 -28.12
C SER A 112 35.59 -58.41 -28.50
N ASP A 113 34.72 -57.49 -28.11
CA ASP A 113 34.85 -56.05 -28.37
C ASP A 113 34.17 -55.21 -27.27
N CYS A 114 34.63 -53.99 -27.07
CA CYS A 114 33.98 -53.08 -26.12
C CYS A 114 32.74 -52.44 -26.75
N LEU A 115 31.71 -52.22 -25.93
CA LEU A 115 30.49 -51.52 -26.30
C LEU A 115 30.65 -50.03 -26.02
N MET A 116 30.16 -49.18 -26.91
CA MET A 116 30.11 -47.73 -26.66
C MET A 116 29.04 -47.41 -25.61
N CYS A 117 29.32 -46.43 -24.75
CA CYS A 117 28.32 -45.92 -23.83
C CYS A 117 27.15 -45.29 -24.60
N PRO A 118 25.90 -45.73 -24.35
CA PRO A 118 24.74 -45.15 -25.01
C PRO A 118 24.47 -43.71 -24.54
N PRO A 119 23.62 -42.95 -25.24
CA PRO A 119 23.20 -41.61 -24.78
C PRO A 119 22.60 -41.67 -23.36
N GLY A 120 22.73 -40.55 -22.65
CA GLY A 120 22.45 -40.43 -21.23
C GLY A 120 23.47 -41.11 -20.31
N THR A 121 24.58 -41.62 -20.87
CA THR A 121 25.68 -42.21 -20.09
C THR A 121 27.04 -41.76 -20.62
N PHE A 122 28.07 -41.85 -19.78
CA PHE A 122 29.45 -41.57 -20.16
C PHE A 122 30.41 -42.51 -19.44
N GLN A 123 31.65 -42.58 -19.91
CA GLN A 123 32.72 -43.27 -19.21
C GLN A 123 34.05 -42.54 -19.42
N ASP A 124 34.60 -42.00 -18.35
CA ASP A 124 35.84 -41.23 -18.33
C ASP A 124 37.05 -42.05 -17.86
N GLU A 125 36.85 -43.30 -17.44
CA GLU A 125 37.90 -44.24 -17.03
C GLU A 125 38.18 -45.33 -18.07
N ILE A 126 39.41 -45.85 -18.02
CA ILE A 126 39.85 -46.99 -18.84
C ILE A 126 39.50 -48.30 -18.12
N GLY A 127 39.07 -49.33 -18.85
CA GLY A 127 38.83 -50.66 -18.29
C GLY A 127 37.48 -50.81 -17.58
N ALA A 128 36.48 -50.00 -17.94
CA ALA A 128 35.21 -49.95 -17.23
C ALA A 128 34.24 -51.09 -17.59
N SER A 129 33.56 -51.64 -16.57
CA SER A 129 32.55 -52.69 -16.75
C SER A 129 31.13 -52.16 -17.01
N ASN A 130 30.89 -50.88 -16.78
CA ASN A 130 29.61 -50.22 -17.01
C ASN A 130 29.81 -48.73 -17.34
N CYS A 131 28.79 -48.08 -17.89
CA CYS A 131 28.78 -46.63 -18.09
C CYS A 131 28.17 -45.92 -16.88
N THR A 132 28.68 -44.73 -16.59
CA THR A 132 28.14 -43.84 -15.57
C THR A 132 26.90 -43.15 -16.11
N LEU A 133 25.79 -43.21 -15.37
CA LEU A 133 24.52 -42.59 -15.76
C LEU A 133 24.56 -41.08 -15.51
N CYS A 134 23.96 -40.30 -16.41
CA CYS A 134 23.64 -38.91 -16.12
C CYS A 134 22.62 -38.83 -14.97
N VAL A 135 22.94 -38.02 -13.97
CA VAL A 135 22.05 -37.73 -12.84
C VAL A 135 20.94 -36.77 -13.27
N PRO A 136 19.80 -36.69 -12.55
CA PRO A 136 18.76 -35.72 -12.85
C PRO A 136 19.31 -34.28 -12.94
N GLY A 137 18.76 -33.49 -13.85
CA GLY A 137 19.27 -32.17 -14.22
C GLY A 137 20.43 -32.19 -15.22
N THR A 138 20.97 -33.36 -15.58
CA THR A 138 22.06 -33.49 -16.55
C THR A 138 21.69 -34.41 -17.70
N PHE A 139 22.31 -34.21 -18.86
CA PHE A 139 22.05 -35.00 -20.06
C PHE A 139 23.32 -35.29 -20.87
N LYS A 140 23.24 -36.29 -21.74
CA LYS A 140 24.25 -36.56 -22.77
C LYS A 140 23.58 -37.10 -24.03
N ASN A 141 23.78 -36.44 -25.16
CA ASN A 141 23.21 -36.84 -26.44
C ASN A 141 24.16 -37.69 -27.31
N GLU A 142 25.45 -37.70 -26.98
CA GLU A 142 26.49 -38.42 -27.73
C GLU A 142 26.62 -39.89 -27.28
N THR A 143 26.87 -40.78 -28.24
CA THR A 143 27.33 -42.14 -27.96
C THR A 143 28.84 -42.16 -27.73
N GLY A 144 29.34 -43.10 -26.93
CA GLY A 144 30.77 -43.25 -26.69
C GLY A 144 31.38 -42.09 -25.90
N SER A 145 30.59 -41.39 -25.09
CA SER A 145 31.05 -40.15 -24.48
C SER A 145 32.12 -40.36 -23.41
N THR A 146 33.22 -39.60 -23.54
CA THR A 146 34.40 -39.68 -22.67
C THR A 146 34.42 -38.61 -21.57
N THR A 147 33.45 -37.70 -21.59
CA THR A 147 33.32 -36.58 -20.64
C THR A 147 31.99 -36.67 -19.90
N GLY A 148 31.94 -36.08 -18.70
CA GLY A 148 30.72 -36.04 -17.88
C GLY A 148 29.50 -35.42 -18.58
N CYS A 149 28.34 -35.56 -17.95
CA CYS A 149 27.07 -35.06 -18.47
C CYS A 149 27.01 -33.51 -18.46
N TYR A 150 26.30 -32.96 -19.44
CA TYR A 150 26.04 -31.52 -19.50
C TYR A 150 24.84 -31.16 -18.63
N ASN A 151 24.89 -29.99 -17.97
CA ASN A 151 23.72 -29.47 -17.26
C ASN A 151 22.61 -29.10 -18.26
N CYS A 152 21.36 -29.38 -17.90
CA CYS A 152 20.23 -28.87 -18.64
C CYS A 152 20.29 -27.33 -18.72
N PRO A 153 20.20 -26.72 -19.92
CA PRO A 153 20.18 -25.27 -20.04
C PRO A 153 18.92 -24.67 -19.40
N GLU A 154 18.93 -23.36 -19.16
CA GLU A 154 17.76 -22.62 -18.70
C GLU A 154 16.55 -22.86 -19.61
N GLY A 155 15.36 -22.87 -19.01
CA GLY A 155 14.11 -23.22 -19.69
C GLY A 155 13.93 -24.72 -19.96
N THR A 156 14.86 -25.57 -19.56
CA THR A 156 14.74 -27.03 -19.70
C THR A 156 14.95 -27.74 -18.36
N TYR A 157 14.51 -28.99 -18.29
CA TYR A 157 14.62 -29.84 -17.11
C TYR A 157 14.82 -31.32 -17.48
N CYS A 158 15.30 -32.09 -16.51
CA CYS A 158 15.40 -33.55 -16.61
C CYS A 158 15.17 -34.13 -15.20
N ASN A 159 14.05 -34.82 -15.00
CA ASN A 159 13.67 -35.38 -13.70
C ASN A 159 14.07 -36.86 -13.51
N LYS A 160 14.67 -37.48 -14.53
CA LYS A 160 15.05 -38.89 -14.57
C LYS A 160 16.56 -39.04 -14.70
N THR A 161 17.08 -40.20 -14.30
CA THR A 161 18.46 -40.58 -14.66
C THR A 161 18.54 -40.94 -16.13
N LYS A 162 19.75 -40.87 -16.71
CA LYS A 162 20.02 -41.24 -18.11
C LYS A 162 19.25 -40.39 -19.13
N CYS A 163 19.19 -39.07 -18.92
CA CYS A 163 18.61 -38.18 -19.92
C CYS A 163 19.51 -38.05 -21.15
N GLU A 164 18.92 -38.31 -22.32
CA GLU A 164 19.56 -38.11 -23.62
C GLU A 164 19.45 -36.65 -24.08
N SER A 165 18.40 -35.98 -23.63
CA SER A 165 18.10 -34.56 -23.83
C SER A 165 17.32 -34.02 -22.64
N CYS A 166 17.28 -32.70 -22.48
CA CYS A 166 16.43 -32.04 -21.49
C CYS A 166 15.09 -31.66 -22.12
N ASP A 167 14.01 -31.88 -21.38
CA ASP A 167 12.66 -31.52 -21.78
C ASP A 167 12.45 -30.02 -21.52
N LYS A 168 11.72 -29.34 -22.40
CA LYS A 168 11.39 -27.92 -22.19
C LYS A 168 10.37 -27.77 -21.06
N CYS A 169 10.51 -26.71 -20.27
CA CYS A 169 9.49 -26.37 -19.29
C CYS A 169 8.14 -26.15 -19.98
N PRO A 170 7.06 -26.78 -19.51
CA PRO A 170 5.73 -26.56 -20.08
C PRO A 170 5.27 -25.12 -19.82
N ALA A 171 4.29 -24.65 -20.60
CA ALA A 171 3.65 -23.35 -20.34
C ALA A 171 3.16 -23.27 -18.88
N GLY A 172 3.24 -22.07 -18.30
CA GLY A 172 2.98 -21.82 -16.88
C GLY A 172 4.17 -22.16 -15.97
N TYR A 173 5.25 -22.73 -16.50
CA TYR A 173 6.45 -23.09 -15.76
C TYR A 173 7.71 -22.50 -16.40
N TYR A 174 8.75 -22.33 -15.60
CA TYR A 174 10.03 -21.80 -16.03
C TYR A 174 11.20 -22.45 -15.31
N SER A 175 12.40 -22.24 -15.83
CA SER A 175 13.66 -22.66 -15.21
C SER A 175 14.72 -21.60 -15.46
N ASN A 176 15.08 -20.84 -14.43
CA ASN A 176 16.08 -19.76 -14.50
C ASN A 176 17.49 -20.22 -14.11
N THR A 177 17.70 -21.53 -13.93
CA THR A 177 18.99 -22.09 -13.53
C THR A 177 19.33 -23.31 -14.38
N THR A 178 20.61 -23.47 -14.70
CA THR A 178 21.09 -24.69 -15.36
C THR A 178 21.07 -25.87 -14.39
N GLY A 179 20.92 -27.08 -14.92
CA GLY A 179 20.89 -28.28 -14.09
C GLY A 179 19.52 -28.55 -13.43
N THR A 180 18.46 -27.91 -13.91
CA THR A 180 17.14 -27.98 -13.28
C THR A 180 16.55 -29.38 -13.38
N VAL A 181 16.11 -29.92 -12.24
CA VAL A 181 15.46 -31.24 -12.15
C VAL A 181 13.97 -31.14 -12.47
N ASN A 182 13.29 -30.09 -11.97
CA ASN A 182 11.87 -29.82 -12.19
C ASN A 182 11.68 -28.32 -12.42
N CYS A 183 10.85 -27.95 -13.39
CA CYS A 183 10.53 -26.55 -13.63
C CYS A 183 9.70 -25.95 -12.47
N GLN A 184 9.88 -24.67 -12.23
CA GLN A 184 9.14 -23.91 -11.24
C GLN A 184 7.88 -23.30 -11.86
N SER A 185 6.73 -23.39 -11.18
CA SER A 185 5.50 -22.74 -11.65
C SER A 185 5.57 -21.23 -11.51
N CYS A 186 4.99 -20.49 -12.45
CA CYS A 186 4.78 -19.06 -12.31
C CYS A 186 3.92 -18.73 -11.09
N SER A 187 4.36 -17.80 -10.25
CA SER A 187 3.58 -17.33 -9.10
C SER A 187 2.40 -16.49 -9.55
N LYS A 188 1.44 -16.25 -8.65
CA LYS A 188 0.38 -15.24 -8.88
C LYS A 188 0.99 -13.89 -9.27
N GLY A 189 0.25 -13.13 -10.06
CA GLY A 189 0.73 -11.90 -10.69
C GLY A 189 1.74 -12.11 -11.82
N THR A 190 2.03 -13.35 -12.21
CA THR A 190 2.89 -13.66 -13.36
C THR A 190 2.26 -14.76 -14.21
N PHE A 191 2.64 -14.83 -15.48
CA PHE A 191 2.20 -15.88 -16.39
C PHE A 191 3.34 -16.28 -17.33
N GLN A 192 3.19 -17.42 -17.99
CA GLN A 192 4.07 -17.82 -19.08
C GLN A 192 3.30 -18.67 -20.08
N ASP A 193 3.12 -18.16 -21.29
CA ASP A 193 2.46 -18.81 -22.41
C ASP A 193 3.42 -19.60 -23.30
N ASP A 194 4.72 -19.30 -23.25
CA ASP A 194 5.76 -19.99 -24.00
C ASP A 194 6.24 -21.30 -23.35
N ILE A 195 6.58 -22.27 -24.20
CA ILE A 195 7.24 -23.52 -23.80
C ILE A 195 8.76 -23.30 -23.78
N GLY A 196 9.41 -23.69 -22.69
CA GLY A 196 10.86 -23.61 -22.52
C GLY A 196 11.36 -22.26 -22.02
N ALA A 197 10.53 -21.54 -21.27
CA ALA A 197 10.87 -20.23 -20.76
C ALA A 197 11.84 -20.30 -19.57
N SER A 198 12.75 -19.33 -19.50
CA SER A 198 13.65 -19.17 -18.35
C SER A 198 13.10 -18.26 -17.25
N ASN A 199 12.00 -17.55 -17.50
CA ASN A 199 11.35 -16.68 -16.52
C ASN A 199 9.85 -16.53 -16.81
N CYS A 200 9.08 -16.04 -15.83
CA CYS A 200 7.68 -15.68 -16.01
C CYS A 200 7.53 -14.20 -16.36
N THR A 201 6.55 -13.90 -17.22
CA THR A 201 6.17 -12.55 -17.58
C THR A 201 5.31 -11.95 -16.46
N PRO A 202 5.71 -10.81 -15.86
CA PRO A 202 4.92 -10.15 -14.84
C PRO A 202 3.68 -9.46 -15.43
N CYS A 203 2.57 -9.47 -14.70
CA CYS A 203 1.44 -8.61 -15.03
C CYS A 203 1.84 -7.14 -14.93
N VAL A 204 1.49 -6.39 -15.96
CA VAL A 204 1.66 -4.93 -15.99
C VAL A 204 0.59 -4.25 -15.14
N GLN A 205 0.77 -2.97 -14.85
CA GLN A 205 -0.23 -2.19 -14.11
C GLN A 205 -1.59 -2.24 -14.80
N GLY A 206 -2.67 -2.20 -14.02
CA GLY A 206 -4.04 -2.38 -14.50
C GLY A 206 -4.41 -3.83 -14.84
N THR A 207 -3.49 -4.78 -14.70
CA THR A 207 -3.75 -6.21 -14.98
C THR A 207 -3.37 -7.10 -13.80
N PHE A 208 -4.02 -8.25 -13.68
CA PHE A 208 -3.79 -9.19 -12.58
C PHE A 208 -3.83 -10.65 -13.02
N LYS A 209 -3.26 -11.52 -12.17
CA LYS A 209 -3.43 -12.97 -12.26
C LYS A 209 -3.50 -13.61 -10.88
N ASN A 210 -4.60 -14.28 -10.58
CA ASN A 210 -4.87 -14.89 -9.27
C ASN A 210 -4.45 -16.37 -9.17
N GLU A 211 -4.04 -16.98 -10.28
CA GLU A 211 -3.67 -18.39 -10.40
C GLU A 211 -2.16 -18.58 -10.48
N THR A 212 -1.65 -19.65 -9.86
CA THR A 212 -0.27 -20.14 -10.05
C THR A 212 -0.20 -21.02 -11.29
N GLY A 213 0.93 -21.00 -12.00
CA GLY A 213 1.11 -21.80 -13.21
C GLY A 213 0.29 -21.31 -14.40
N SER A 214 -0.06 -20.02 -14.41
CA SER A 214 -0.89 -19.44 -15.47
C SER A 214 -0.24 -19.53 -16.84
N THR A 215 -0.96 -20.16 -17.78
CA THR A 215 -0.58 -20.31 -19.19
C THR A 215 -1.12 -19.22 -20.10
N THR A 216 -1.99 -18.35 -19.56
CA THR A 216 -2.63 -17.26 -20.31
C THR A 216 -2.21 -15.92 -19.74
N GLY A 217 -2.26 -14.88 -20.58
CA GLY A 217 -1.96 -13.50 -20.19
C GLY A 217 -2.77 -12.99 -19.00
N CYS A 218 -2.36 -11.84 -18.47
CA CYS A 218 -3.02 -11.21 -17.33
C CYS A 218 -4.41 -10.68 -17.72
N ASN A 219 -5.35 -10.76 -16.78
CA ASN A 219 -6.69 -10.21 -16.94
C ASN A 219 -6.66 -8.72 -16.59
N ASN A 220 -7.43 -7.90 -17.31
CA ASN A 220 -7.61 -6.50 -16.94
C ASN A 220 -8.40 -6.40 -15.62
N CYS A 221 -8.04 -5.44 -14.77
CA CYS A 221 -8.89 -5.04 -13.65
C CYS A 221 -10.26 -4.63 -14.19
N THR A 222 -11.33 -5.07 -13.55
CA THR A 222 -12.69 -4.68 -13.91
C THR A 222 -12.97 -3.24 -13.47
N GLU A 223 -14.02 -2.64 -13.99
CA GLU A 223 -14.49 -1.32 -13.52
C GLU A 223 -14.72 -1.34 -11.99
N GLY A 224 -14.51 -0.20 -11.35
CA GLY A 224 -14.48 -0.09 -9.89
C GLY A 224 -13.25 -0.70 -9.20
N THR A 225 -12.31 -1.28 -9.95
CA THR A 225 -11.07 -1.84 -9.39
C THR A 225 -9.83 -1.29 -10.07
N TYR A 226 -8.69 -1.35 -9.39
CA TYR A 226 -7.42 -0.83 -9.89
C TYR A 226 -6.22 -1.67 -9.45
N CYS A 227 -5.11 -1.50 -10.15
CA CYS A 227 -3.82 -2.09 -9.79
C CYS A 227 -2.70 -1.13 -10.22
N ASN A 228 -2.06 -0.49 -9.26
CA ASN A 228 -1.01 0.50 -9.49
C ASN A 228 0.42 -0.07 -9.48
N LYS A 229 0.57 -1.38 -9.25
CA LYS A 229 1.85 -2.08 -9.18
C LYS A 229 1.97 -3.15 -10.26
N THR A 230 3.18 -3.59 -10.55
CA THR A 230 3.38 -4.79 -11.36
C THR A 230 3.15 -6.04 -10.50
N LYS A 231 2.89 -7.18 -11.15
CA LYS A 231 2.61 -8.46 -10.49
C LYS A 231 1.40 -8.44 -9.54
N CYS A 232 0.32 -7.76 -9.91
CA CYS A 232 -0.91 -7.84 -9.12
C CYS A 232 -1.50 -9.26 -9.16
N GLU A 233 -1.74 -9.80 -7.97
CA GLU A 233 -2.43 -11.08 -7.82
C GLU A 233 -3.95 -10.91 -7.93
N ILE A 234 -4.44 -9.74 -7.51
CA ILE A 234 -5.83 -9.31 -7.52
C ILE A 234 -5.85 -7.79 -7.67
N CYS A 235 -6.93 -7.24 -8.22
CA CYS A 235 -7.15 -5.80 -8.28
C CYS A 235 -7.83 -5.32 -6.99
N ASP A 236 -7.39 -4.17 -6.49
CA ASP A 236 -7.97 -3.52 -5.31
C ASP A 236 -9.21 -2.73 -5.73
N THR A 237 -10.24 -2.67 -4.89
CA THR A 237 -11.43 -1.85 -5.17
C THR A 237 -11.12 -0.37 -4.96
N CYS A 238 -11.67 0.50 -5.81
CA CYS A 238 -11.56 1.95 -5.59
C CYS A 238 -12.13 2.32 -4.21
N PRO A 239 -11.40 3.09 -3.38
CA PRO A 239 -11.92 3.52 -2.10
C PRO A 239 -13.08 4.51 -2.26
N ALA A 240 -13.86 4.73 -1.19
CA ALA A 240 -14.88 5.77 -1.18
C ALA A 240 -14.25 7.15 -1.50
N GLY A 241 -15.01 8.00 -2.20
CA GLY A 241 -14.53 9.26 -2.76
C GLY A 241 -13.76 9.10 -4.08
N TYR A 242 -13.56 7.88 -4.55
CA TYR A 242 -12.94 7.57 -5.84
C TYR A 242 -13.83 6.65 -6.68
N TYR A 243 -13.61 6.65 -7.98
CA TYR A 243 -14.32 5.81 -8.93
C TYR A 243 -13.42 5.31 -10.06
N SER A 244 -13.88 4.29 -10.78
CA SER A 244 -13.29 3.85 -12.04
C SER A 244 -14.38 3.29 -12.95
N ASN A 245 -14.53 3.91 -14.13
CA ASN A 245 -15.47 3.50 -15.17
C ASN A 245 -14.81 2.72 -16.32
N SER A 246 -13.56 2.27 -16.16
CA SER A 246 -12.84 1.61 -17.24
C SER A 246 -12.06 0.39 -16.76
N THR A 247 -12.08 -0.66 -17.58
CA THR A 247 -11.23 -1.83 -17.34
C THR A 247 -9.75 -1.47 -17.49
N GLY A 248 -8.87 -2.17 -16.79
CA GLY A 248 -7.43 -1.92 -16.87
C GLY A 248 -6.98 -0.68 -16.07
N THR A 249 -7.79 -0.20 -15.13
CA THR A 249 -7.47 1.03 -14.39
C THR A 249 -6.22 0.86 -13.52
N VAL A 250 -5.28 1.81 -13.67
CA VAL A 250 -4.05 1.85 -12.87
C VAL A 250 -4.29 2.56 -11.54
N ASN A 251 -4.99 3.70 -11.56
CA ASN A 251 -5.34 4.49 -10.38
C ASN A 251 -6.79 4.93 -10.50
N CYS A 252 -7.54 4.89 -9.40
CA CYS A 252 -8.91 5.40 -9.40
C CYS A 252 -8.94 6.93 -9.54
N GLN A 253 -10.00 7.43 -10.18
CA GLN A 253 -10.25 8.85 -10.34
C GLN A 253 -10.94 9.40 -9.09
N SER A 254 -10.49 10.57 -8.62
CA SER A 254 -11.07 11.26 -7.47
C SER A 254 -12.41 11.89 -7.83
N CYS A 255 -13.40 11.84 -6.94
CA CYS A 255 -14.58 12.70 -7.07
C CYS A 255 -14.16 14.17 -7.03
N SER A 256 -14.63 14.94 -8.01
CA SER A 256 -14.46 16.39 -8.03
C SER A 256 -15.35 17.04 -6.96
N LYS A 257 -15.10 18.32 -6.70
CA LYS A 257 -15.96 19.10 -5.81
C LYS A 257 -17.41 19.07 -6.30
N GLY A 258 -18.33 19.15 -5.35
CA GLY A 258 -19.76 18.98 -5.56
C GLY A 258 -20.21 17.56 -5.89
N HIS A 259 -19.28 16.60 -5.94
CA HIS A 259 -19.59 15.19 -6.13
C HIS A 259 -19.09 14.35 -4.97
N TYR A 260 -19.70 13.19 -4.76
CA TYR A 260 -19.33 12.26 -3.72
C TYR A 260 -19.46 10.80 -4.16
N SER A 261 -18.77 9.90 -3.46
CA SER A 261 -18.96 8.46 -3.57
C SER A 261 -18.81 7.85 -2.18
N ASN A 262 -19.90 7.26 -1.66
CA ASN A 262 -19.94 6.66 -0.33
C ASN A 262 -19.58 5.17 -0.32
N MET A 263 -19.44 4.54 -1.49
CA MET A 263 -19.17 3.11 -1.65
C MET A 263 -17.76 2.85 -2.19
N THR A 264 -17.18 1.73 -1.80
CA THR A 264 -15.99 1.19 -2.46
C THR A 264 -16.38 0.58 -3.81
N GLY A 265 -15.52 0.72 -4.81
CA GLY A 265 -15.74 0.18 -6.15
C GLY A 265 -16.76 0.96 -6.97
N ALA A 266 -16.95 2.24 -6.67
CA ALA A 266 -17.85 3.08 -7.44
C ALA A 266 -17.40 3.19 -8.91
N LEU A 267 -18.38 3.21 -9.81
CA LEU A 267 -18.15 3.35 -11.26
C LEU A 267 -18.19 4.82 -11.69
N GLU A 268 -18.84 5.67 -10.90
CA GLU A 268 -18.93 7.12 -11.09
C GLU A 268 -19.16 7.80 -9.74
N CYS A 269 -19.00 9.12 -9.69
CA CYS A 269 -19.37 9.91 -8.52
C CYS A 269 -20.77 10.50 -8.68
N GLU A 270 -21.53 10.50 -7.60
CA GLU A 270 -22.85 11.11 -7.54
C GLU A 270 -22.73 12.62 -7.30
N GLN A 271 -23.63 13.40 -7.88
CA GLN A 271 -23.74 14.83 -7.60
C GLN A 271 -24.37 15.05 -6.23
N CYS A 272 -23.88 16.03 -5.48
CA CYS A 272 -24.56 16.47 -4.27
C CYS A 272 -25.94 17.03 -4.62
N PRO A 273 -27.02 16.52 -3.99
CA PRO A 273 -28.36 17.03 -4.23
C PRO A 273 -28.53 18.46 -3.73
N VAL A 274 -29.52 19.18 -4.28
CA VAL A 274 -29.93 20.51 -3.80
C VAL A 274 -30.03 20.58 -2.27
N GLY A 275 -29.69 21.73 -1.71
CA GLY A 275 -29.56 21.92 -0.26
C GLY A 275 -28.26 21.36 0.34
N THR A 276 -27.44 20.62 -0.43
CA THR A 276 -26.16 20.08 0.04
C THR A 276 -25.00 20.44 -0.89
N TYR A 277 -23.78 20.36 -0.38
CA TYR A 277 -22.57 20.69 -1.13
C TYR A 277 -21.39 19.83 -0.68
N GLN A 278 -20.35 19.72 -1.52
CA GLN A 278 -19.09 19.07 -1.16
C GLN A 278 -17.91 19.96 -1.59
N PRO A 279 -17.24 20.64 -0.64
CA PRO A 279 -16.17 21.59 -0.99
C PRO A 279 -14.85 20.93 -1.37
N ASP A 280 -14.65 19.67 -1.00
CA ASP A 280 -13.38 18.95 -1.13
C ASP A 280 -13.39 17.97 -2.32
N VAL A 281 -12.20 17.67 -2.84
CA VAL A 281 -12.00 16.51 -3.71
C VAL A 281 -12.03 15.23 -2.88
N ASN A 282 -12.36 14.09 -3.50
CA ASN A 282 -12.55 12.81 -2.81
C ASN A 282 -13.67 12.80 -1.76
N GLY A 283 -14.73 13.59 -2.00
CA GLY A 283 -15.89 13.62 -1.11
C GLY A 283 -16.54 12.25 -0.96
N THR A 284 -16.83 11.85 0.29
CA THR A 284 -17.55 10.60 0.59
C THR A 284 -19.02 10.82 0.95
N HIS A 285 -19.41 12.07 1.14
CA HIS A 285 -20.76 12.49 1.50
C HIS A 285 -20.95 13.97 1.11
N CYS A 286 -22.16 14.51 1.28
CA CYS A 286 -22.45 15.92 1.07
C CYS A 286 -22.81 16.58 2.40
N TYR A 287 -22.40 17.83 2.58
CA TYR A 287 -22.72 18.64 3.75
C TYR A 287 -23.97 19.48 3.50
N PRO A 288 -24.91 19.58 4.45
CA PRO A 288 -26.07 20.46 4.29
C PRO A 288 -25.66 21.94 4.35
N CYS A 289 -26.30 22.77 3.54
CA CYS A 289 -26.16 24.22 3.62
C CYS A 289 -26.56 24.71 5.02
N GLN A 290 -25.71 25.51 5.62
CA GLN A 290 -25.97 26.06 6.95
C GLN A 290 -27.05 27.15 6.89
N ILE A 291 -27.67 27.43 8.03
CA ILE A 291 -28.70 28.46 8.18
C ILE A 291 -28.21 29.80 7.57
N GLY A 292 -29.10 30.50 6.85
CA GLY A 292 -28.79 31.73 6.13
C GLY A 292 -28.17 31.54 4.75
N THR A 293 -27.87 30.30 4.36
CA THR A 293 -27.39 29.93 3.02
C THR A 293 -28.31 28.91 2.36
N TYR A 294 -28.25 28.81 1.04
CA TYR A 294 -29.05 27.89 0.25
C TYR A 294 -28.28 27.42 -1.00
N ILE A 295 -28.76 26.34 -1.62
CA ILE A 295 -28.35 25.96 -2.97
C ILE A 295 -29.49 25.22 -3.68
N ASP A 296 -29.79 25.61 -4.91
CA ASP A 296 -30.90 25.12 -5.73
C ASP A 296 -30.45 24.30 -6.95
N VAL A 297 -29.14 24.07 -7.08
CA VAL A 297 -28.53 23.26 -8.14
C VAL A 297 -27.84 22.04 -7.56
N ASN A 298 -27.88 20.92 -8.31
CA ASN A 298 -27.10 19.74 -7.98
C ASN A 298 -25.61 19.97 -8.29
N GLY A 299 -24.74 19.22 -7.62
CA GLY A 299 -23.32 19.21 -7.93
C GLY A 299 -22.56 20.44 -7.43
N SER A 300 -23.08 21.15 -6.42
CA SER A 300 -22.46 22.37 -5.92
C SER A 300 -21.30 22.11 -4.96
N ASP A 301 -20.24 22.92 -5.05
CA ASP A 301 -19.10 22.91 -4.14
C ASP A 301 -19.21 23.92 -2.99
N GLY A 302 -20.32 24.67 -2.93
CA GLY A 302 -20.60 25.65 -1.89
C GLY A 302 -22.07 26.05 -1.81
N CYS A 303 -22.41 26.77 -0.75
CA CYS A 303 -23.74 27.35 -0.57
C CYS A 303 -23.70 28.86 -0.79
N LEU A 304 -24.79 29.40 -1.33
CA LEU A 304 -24.94 30.83 -1.59
C LEU A 304 -25.66 31.49 -0.41
N PRO A 305 -25.24 32.68 0.04
CA PRO A 305 -25.97 33.40 1.08
C PRO A 305 -27.29 33.95 0.54
N CYS A 306 -28.30 34.05 1.39
CA CYS A 306 -29.55 34.69 1.01
C CYS A 306 -29.35 36.20 0.81
N LEU A 307 -29.94 36.74 -0.27
CA LEU A 307 -29.90 38.17 -0.55
C LEU A 307 -30.67 39.00 0.50
N ALA A 308 -30.49 40.32 0.44
CA ALA A 308 -31.20 41.26 1.31
C ALA A 308 -32.73 41.05 1.23
N GLY A 309 -33.39 41.20 2.37
CA GLY A 309 -34.82 40.90 2.53
C GLY A 309 -35.20 39.42 2.49
N HIS A 310 -34.24 38.48 2.38
CA HIS A 310 -34.52 37.04 2.35
C HIS A 310 -33.67 36.25 3.36
N GLU A 311 -34.20 35.13 3.83
CA GLU A 311 -33.55 34.22 4.76
C GLU A 311 -33.89 32.75 4.51
N ALA A 312 -32.95 31.88 4.90
CA ALA A 312 -33.07 30.44 4.93
C ALA A 312 -33.00 29.99 6.39
N ARG A 313 -34.13 29.51 6.95
CA ARG A 313 -34.26 29.23 8.40
C ARG A 313 -33.88 27.81 8.80
N SER A 314 -33.65 26.92 7.84
CA SER A 314 -33.32 25.52 8.07
C SER A 314 -31.99 25.14 7.43
N GLU A 315 -31.29 24.18 8.03
CA GLU A 315 -30.19 23.49 7.36
C GLU A 315 -30.72 22.77 6.11
N GLY A 316 -29.88 22.69 5.08
CA GLY A 316 -30.26 22.05 3.82
C GLY A 316 -31.26 22.86 2.99
N SER A 317 -31.37 24.17 3.21
CA SER A 317 -32.31 25.01 2.48
C SER A 317 -32.01 25.03 0.98
N THR A 318 -33.04 24.80 0.16
CA THR A 318 -32.95 24.83 -1.30
C THR A 318 -33.38 26.18 -1.89
N ASN A 319 -33.92 27.08 -1.07
CA ASN A 319 -34.38 28.40 -1.48
C ASN A 319 -34.37 29.38 -0.29
N CYS A 320 -34.36 30.68 -0.55
CA CYS A 320 -34.51 31.72 0.45
C CYS A 320 -35.93 32.27 0.50
N THR A 321 -36.51 32.30 1.69
CA THR A 321 -37.84 32.87 1.92
C THR A 321 -37.75 34.35 2.27
N GLN A 322 -38.76 35.14 1.94
CA GLN A 322 -38.80 36.56 2.31
C GLN A 322 -38.86 36.75 3.84
N CYS A 323 -38.20 37.80 4.34
CA CYS A 323 -38.40 38.30 5.70
C CYS A 323 -39.89 38.53 5.94
N VAL A 324 -40.40 38.05 7.07
CA VAL A 324 -41.80 38.27 7.45
C VAL A 324 -42.01 39.73 7.90
N PRO A 325 -43.25 40.26 7.84
CA PRO A 325 -43.55 41.58 8.42
C PRO A 325 -43.02 41.72 9.84
N GLY A 326 -42.49 42.90 10.16
CA GLY A 326 -41.79 43.20 11.40
C GLY A 326 -40.32 42.78 11.44
N THR A 327 -39.80 42.18 10.37
CA THR A 327 -38.38 41.82 10.24
C THR A 327 -37.76 42.38 8.95
N PHE A 328 -36.45 42.58 8.96
CA PHE A 328 -35.68 43.10 7.83
C PHE A 328 -34.31 42.43 7.72
N LYS A 329 -33.71 42.48 6.53
CA LYS A 329 -32.30 42.09 6.33
C LYS A 329 -31.63 43.03 5.34
N SER A 330 -30.62 43.77 5.80
CA SER A 330 -29.98 44.82 5.01
C SER A 330 -28.88 44.31 4.07
N GLY A 331 -28.21 43.20 4.41
CA GLY A 331 -27.05 42.67 3.67
C GLY A 331 -27.32 41.37 2.91
N THR A 332 -26.29 40.90 2.21
CA THR A 332 -26.22 39.60 1.52
C THR A 332 -25.37 38.59 2.31
N ASP A 333 -25.26 38.79 3.61
CA ASP A 333 -24.55 37.95 4.57
C ASP A 333 -25.38 36.73 4.97
N SER A 334 -24.77 35.73 5.60
CA SER A 334 -25.48 34.52 6.07
C SER A 334 -26.34 34.75 7.32
N ASN A 335 -26.62 36.01 7.66
CA ASN A 335 -27.48 36.34 8.80
C ASN A 335 -28.96 36.17 8.45
N LEU A 336 -29.74 35.86 9.48
CA LEU A 336 -31.21 35.80 9.43
C LEU A 336 -31.84 37.20 9.48
N CYS A 337 -33.13 37.28 9.16
CA CYS A 337 -33.88 38.52 9.27
C CYS A 337 -33.95 38.98 10.72
N GLN A 338 -33.64 40.25 10.94
CA GLN A 338 -33.64 40.90 12.24
C GLN A 338 -34.99 41.57 12.47
N SER A 339 -35.50 41.52 13.71
CA SER A 339 -36.72 42.25 14.06
C SER A 339 -36.47 43.77 14.05
N CYS A 340 -37.46 44.55 13.63
CA CYS A 340 -37.39 46.00 13.80
C CYS A 340 -37.24 46.35 15.29
N ALA A 341 -36.41 47.36 15.56
CA ALA A 341 -36.27 47.90 16.90
C ALA A 341 -37.58 48.54 17.39
N ASP A 342 -37.73 48.69 18.70
CA ASP A 342 -38.85 49.42 19.29
C ASP A 342 -38.99 50.82 18.68
N GLY A 343 -40.22 51.20 18.31
CA GLY A 343 -40.48 52.47 17.61
C GLY A 343 -40.21 52.44 16.11
N TRP A 344 -39.81 51.30 15.54
CA TRP A 344 -39.66 51.08 14.11
C TRP A 344 -40.61 49.97 13.65
N TYR A 345 -41.10 50.08 12.42
CA TYR A 345 -42.08 49.14 11.88
C TYR A 345 -41.82 48.79 10.42
N GLN A 346 -42.36 47.65 10.00
CA GLN A 346 -42.40 47.24 8.61
C GLN A 346 -43.53 46.25 8.34
N THR A 347 -44.50 46.65 7.53
CA THR A 347 -45.71 45.84 7.26
C THR A 347 -45.60 44.95 6.03
N LYS A 348 -44.64 45.21 5.14
CA LYS A 348 -44.44 44.42 3.92
C LYS A 348 -43.40 43.33 4.14
N PRO A 349 -43.55 42.15 3.53
CA PRO A 349 -42.50 41.14 3.53
C PRO A 349 -41.31 41.58 2.65
N GLY A 350 -40.16 40.93 2.87
CA GLY A 350 -39.00 41.05 1.97
C GLY A 350 -38.21 42.35 2.10
N GLN A 351 -38.27 43.01 3.25
CA GLN A 351 -37.78 44.38 3.39
C GLN A 351 -36.33 44.42 3.87
N THR A 352 -35.59 45.42 3.41
CA THR A 352 -34.15 45.57 3.69
C THR A 352 -33.85 46.55 4.82
N ALA A 353 -34.87 47.28 5.28
CA ALA A 353 -34.82 48.21 6.40
C ALA A 353 -36.21 48.38 7.03
N CYS A 354 -36.23 48.82 8.28
CA CYS A 354 -37.45 49.25 8.95
C CYS A 354 -37.66 50.76 8.75
N SER A 355 -38.91 51.18 8.82
CA SER A 355 -39.28 52.60 8.83
C SER A 355 -39.45 53.07 10.26
N ILE A 356 -38.95 54.26 10.59
CA ILE A 356 -39.23 54.89 11.89
C ILE A 356 -40.72 55.21 12.00
N CYS A 357 -41.31 55.02 13.18
CA CYS A 357 -42.69 55.42 13.42
C CYS A 357 -42.83 56.93 13.22
N PRO A 358 -43.72 57.41 12.33
CA PRO A 358 -43.85 58.83 12.04
C PRO A 358 -44.43 59.60 13.23
N ASP A 359 -44.23 60.91 13.22
CA ASP A 359 -44.79 61.83 14.22
C ASP A 359 -46.32 61.68 14.36
N GLY A 360 -46.82 61.87 15.58
CA GLY A 360 -48.24 61.73 15.91
C GLY A 360 -48.75 60.27 15.90
N ASN A 361 -47.87 59.28 15.72
CA ASN A 361 -48.20 57.86 15.74
C ASN A 361 -47.27 57.06 16.66
N TYR A 362 -47.77 55.92 17.14
CA TYR A 362 -46.98 54.96 17.90
C TYR A 362 -47.04 53.56 17.27
N CYS A 363 -45.95 52.81 17.43
CA CYS A 363 -45.76 51.50 16.82
C CYS A 363 -45.43 50.46 17.91
N PRO A 364 -46.46 49.81 18.50
CA PRO A 364 -46.27 48.89 19.62
C PRO A 364 -45.72 47.52 19.22
N GLN A 365 -45.97 47.13 17.96
CA GLN A 365 -45.50 45.90 17.35
C GLN A 365 -44.82 46.22 16.01
N PRO A 366 -43.73 45.53 15.67
CA PRO A 366 -42.96 45.82 14.47
C PRO A 366 -43.68 45.42 13.17
N ASP A 367 -44.60 44.45 13.23
CA ASP A 367 -45.37 43.95 12.07
C ASP A 367 -46.62 44.80 11.76
N LYS A 368 -47.00 45.72 12.65
CA LYS A 368 -48.17 46.59 12.49
C LYS A 368 -47.78 47.96 11.98
N GLY A 369 -48.66 48.57 11.19
CA GLY A 369 -48.49 49.95 10.75
C GLY A 369 -48.68 50.96 11.91
N PRO A 370 -48.31 52.23 11.70
CA PRO A 370 -48.40 53.27 12.71
C PRO A 370 -49.84 53.43 13.21
N GLN A 371 -50.01 53.47 14.53
CA GLN A 371 -51.31 53.72 15.16
C GLN A 371 -51.39 55.20 15.54
N PRO A 372 -52.49 55.90 15.22
CA PRO A 372 -52.64 57.31 15.55
C PRO A 372 -52.72 57.50 17.06
N CYS A 373 -52.03 58.54 17.55
CA CYS A 373 -52.09 58.89 18.95
C CYS A 373 -53.38 59.63 19.28
N SER A 374 -53.84 59.48 20.52
CA SER A 374 -54.97 60.24 21.02
C SER A 374 -54.61 61.74 21.03
N PRO A 375 -55.57 62.65 20.83
CA PRO A 375 -55.33 64.10 20.94
C PRO A 375 -54.74 64.56 22.29
N TYR A 376 -54.73 63.69 23.31
CA TYR A 376 -54.21 63.97 24.64
C TYR A 376 -52.90 63.22 24.97
N SER A 377 -52.23 62.64 23.97
CA SER A 377 -50.94 61.96 24.11
C SER A 377 -49.90 62.52 23.14
N LEU A 378 -48.64 62.51 23.55
CA LEU A 378 -47.49 62.81 22.71
C LEU A 378 -46.90 61.52 22.14
N CYS A 379 -46.53 61.60 20.86
CA CYS A 379 -45.86 60.53 20.15
C CYS A 379 -44.83 61.13 19.19
N PRO A 380 -43.64 61.52 19.69
CA PRO A 380 -42.54 61.91 18.83
C PRO A 380 -42.14 60.76 17.88
N PRO A 381 -41.38 61.06 16.79
CA PRO A 381 -40.88 60.03 15.89
C PRO A 381 -40.16 58.90 16.64
N GLY A 382 -40.52 57.65 16.32
CA GLY A 382 -39.98 56.47 17.00
C GLY A 382 -40.70 56.06 18.30
N SER A 383 -41.92 56.55 18.55
CA SER A 383 -42.68 56.17 19.75
C SER A 383 -43.19 54.73 19.71
N ARG A 384 -42.90 53.95 20.76
CA ARG A 384 -43.46 52.60 20.96
C ARG A 384 -44.85 52.63 21.60
N ASN A 385 -45.10 53.61 22.46
CA ASN A 385 -46.34 53.79 23.20
C ASN A 385 -46.64 55.29 23.36
N PRO A 386 -47.93 55.67 23.49
CA PRO A 386 -48.31 57.05 23.70
C PRO A 386 -47.88 57.54 25.09
N GLU A 387 -47.22 58.69 25.13
CA GLU A 387 -46.87 59.36 26.38
C GLU A 387 -47.99 60.33 26.77
N TYR A 388 -48.49 60.24 28.01
CA TYR A 388 -49.58 61.08 28.49
C TYR A 388 -49.04 62.19 29.39
N CYS A 389 -49.41 63.45 29.12
CA CYS A 389 -49.14 64.53 30.08
C CYS A 389 -49.97 64.31 31.36
N LEU A 390 -49.32 64.47 32.52
CA LEU A 390 -49.96 64.45 33.84
C LEU A 390 -50.97 65.60 33.97
N LYS A 391 -52.24 65.34 33.61
CA LYS A 391 -53.35 66.27 33.87
C LYS A 391 -53.61 66.35 35.38
N PRO A 392 -53.98 67.53 35.92
CA PRO A 392 -54.23 68.81 35.25
C PRO A 392 -53.01 69.74 35.10
N TRP A 393 -51.82 69.28 35.50
CA TRP A 393 -50.64 70.10 35.70
C TRP A 393 -49.88 70.44 34.42
N PHE A 394 -49.93 69.54 33.45
CA PHE A 394 -49.24 69.69 32.17
C PHE A 394 -50.21 69.49 30.99
N VAL A 395 -50.07 70.32 29.96
CA VAL A 395 -50.82 70.29 28.71
C VAL A 395 -49.86 70.21 27.52
N ILE A 396 -50.31 69.68 26.40
CA ILE A 396 -49.50 69.60 25.18
C ILE A 396 -49.35 71.03 24.60
N ASN A 397 -48.13 71.42 24.22
CA ASN A 397 -47.89 72.69 23.52
C ASN A 397 -48.57 72.71 22.13
N ASN A 398 -48.81 73.89 21.55
CA ASN A 398 -49.47 74.03 20.23
C ASN A 398 -48.75 73.27 19.10
N ASP A 399 -47.43 73.11 19.20
CA ASP A 399 -46.62 72.38 18.22
C ASP A 399 -46.60 70.86 18.45
N HIS A 400 -47.31 70.36 19.47
CA HIS A 400 -47.38 68.93 19.84
C HIS A 400 -46.04 68.26 20.21
N GLU A 401 -44.97 69.05 20.40
CA GLU A 401 -43.62 68.53 20.66
C GLU A 401 -43.31 68.22 22.15
N LYS A 402 -43.99 68.87 23.10
CA LYS A 402 -43.68 68.73 24.54
C LYS A 402 -44.86 69.03 25.46
N CYS A 403 -44.86 68.43 26.64
CA CYS A 403 -45.73 68.82 27.75
C CYS A 403 -45.23 70.14 28.36
N VAL A 404 -46.07 71.17 28.33
CA VAL A 404 -45.84 72.46 29.01
C VAL A 404 -46.74 72.60 30.23
N MET A 405 -46.34 73.40 31.20
CA MET A 405 -47.16 73.66 32.39
C MET A 405 -48.52 74.24 31.98
N SER A 406 -49.60 73.73 32.56
CA SER A 406 -50.93 74.26 32.33
C SER A 406 -51.08 75.66 32.93
N ALA A 407 -52.00 76.46 32.39
CA ALA A 407 -52.35 77.76 32.96
C ALA A 407 -52.76 77.66 34.45
N VAL A 408 -53.29 76.51 34.88
CA VAL A 408 -53.64 76.21 36.27
C VAL A 408 -52.38 76.10 37.14
N LEU A 409 -51.38 75.33 36.70
CA LEU A 409 -50.11 75.20 37.43
C LEU A 409 -49.34 76.53 37.47
N ILE A 410 -49.29 77.24 36.34
CA ILE A 410 -48.65 78.57 36.27
C ILE A 410 -49.35 79.57 37.21
N GLY A 411 -50.68 79.54 37.27
CA GLY A 411 -51.47 80.37 38.18
C GLY A 411 -51.21 80.06 39.66
N ILE A 412 -51.08 78.77 40.02
CA ILE A 412 -50.74 78.36 41.39
C ILE A 412 -49.32 78.81 41.77
N ILE A 413 -48.34 78.62 40.88
CA ILE A 413 -46.96 79.05 41.12
C ILE A 413 -46.90 80.58 41.29
N ALA A 414 -47.54 81.34 40.39
CA ALA A 414 -47.61 82.79 40.48
C ALA A 414 -48.33 83.27 41.75
N GLY A 415 -49.39 82.56 42.17
CA GLY A 415 -50.09 82.80 43.43
C GLY A 415 -49.21 82.57 44.66
N VAL A 416 -48.49 81.45 44.70
CA VAL A 416 -47.54 81.15 45.79
C VAL A 416 -46.40 82.18 45.81
N VAL A 417 -45.83 82.54 44.66
CA VAL A 417 -44.77 83.55 44.55
C VAL A 417 -45.25 84.93 44.99
N THR A 418 -46.48 85.34 44.63
CA THR A 418 -47.04 86.63 45.08
C THR A 418 -47.33 86.64 46.57
N VAL A 419 -47.86 85.56 47.15
CA VAL A 419 -48.02 85.43 48.61
C VAL A 419 -46.67 85.48 49.31
N ILE A 420 -45.66 84.75 48.81
CA ILE A 420 -44.30 84.80 49.35
C ILE A 420 -43.72 86.21 49.22
N ALA A 421 -43.88 86.89 48.09
CA ALA A 421 -43.42 88.26 47.91
C ALA A 421 -44.13 89.24 48.86
N ILE A 422 -45.45 89.09 49.08
CA ILE A 422 -46.19 89.88 50.07
C ILE A 422 -45.69 89.57 51.48
N VAL A 423 -45.44 88.30 51.83
CA VAL A 423 -44.88 87.91 53.14
C VAL A 423 -43.48 88.51 53.30
N ILE A 424 -42.61 88.44 52.28
CA ILE A 424 -41.29 89.06 52.28
C ILE A 424 -41.41 90.58 52.40
N LEU A 425 -42.34 91.23 51.70
CA LEU A 425 -42.57 92.67 51.80
C LEU A 425 -43.14 93.07 53.16
N VAL A 426 -43.99 92.25 53.78
CA VAL A 426 -44.51 92.47 55.14
C VAL A 426 -43.41 92.26 56.17
N ILE A 427 -42.55 91.26 56.01
CA ILE A 427 -41.36 91.04 56.84
C ILE A 427 -40.38 92.20 56.66
N ALA A 428 -40.06 92.59 55.41
CA ALA A 428 -39.19 93.71 55.09
C ALA A 428 -39.77 95.04 55.60
N TRP A 429 -41.08 95.24 55.54
CA TRP A 429 -41.77 96.40 56.11
C TRP A 429 -41.75 96.36 57.64
N LYS A 430 -41.92 95.20 58.28
CA LYS A 430 -41.71 95.02 59.73
C LYS A 430 -40.27 95.35 60.12
N VAL A 431 -39.28 94.87 59.37
CA VAL A 431 -37.85 95.16 59.58
C VAL A 431 -37.56 96.66 59.36
N TYR A 432 -38.08 97.26 58.29
CA TYR A 432 -37.97 98.70 58.01
C TYR A 432 -38.62 99.55 59.11
N ARG A 433 -39.80 99.16 59.60
CA ARG A 433 -40.52 99.85 60.68
C ARG A 433 -39.84 99.66 62.04
N CYS A 434 -39.14 98.53 62.24
CA CYS A 434 -38.29 98.30 63.41
C CYS A 434 -37.02 99.17 63.36
N HIS A 435 -36.37 99.24 62.19
CA HIS A 435 -35.19 100.09 61.98
C HIS A 435 -35.52 101.60 62.11
N ARG A 436 -36.73 102.03 61.76
CA ARG A 436 -37.19 103.42 61.92
C ARG A 436 -37.50 103.80 63.39
N ARG A 437 -37.69 102.83 64.30
CA ARG A 437 -37.89 103.10 65.74
C ARG A 437 -36.59 103.23 66.54
N HIS A 438 -35.44 102.84 65.99
CA HIS A 438 -34.16 102.86 66.71
C HIS A 438 -33.22 104.03 66.36
N ASN A 439 -33.59 104.94 65.44
CA ASN A 439 -32.75 106.10 65.06
C ASN A 439 -33.30 107.45 65.60
N ASN A 440 -33.49 107.54 66.92
CA ASN A 440 -33.43 108.82 67.63
C ASN A 440 -32.96 108.57 69.08
N PRO A 441 -31.65 108.73 69.41
CA PRO A 441 -31.18 108.65 70.79
C PRO A 441 -30.75 110.04 71.31
N MET A 442 -31.25 110.41 72.50
CA MET A 442 -30.64 111.47 73.31
C MET A 442 -29.56 110.86 74.22
N GLY A 443 -28.39 111.51 74.27
CA GLY A 443 -27.59 111.70 75.48
C GLY A 443 -26.72 110.53 75.97
N GLU A 444 -25.45 110.57 75.56
CA GLU A 444 -24.19 110.39 76.31
C GLU A 444 -24.00 109.32 77.44
N GLU A 445 -22.77 108.80 77.46
CA GLU A 445 -22.04 108.01 78.49
C GLU A 445 -21.99 106.46 78.45
N GLN A 446 -20.85 105.99 77.90
CA GLN A 446 -19.79 105.13 78.48
C GLN A 446 -20.02 103.68 78.99
N SER A 447 -19.08 102.82 78.54
CA SER A 447 -18.44 101.68 79.24
C SER A 447 -19.26 100.37 79.37
N LEU A 448 -18.74 99.13 79.38
CA LEU A 448 -17.49 98.42 79.04
C LEU A 448 -17.82 96.91 79.30
N ILE A 449 -17.09 95.98 78.66
CA ILE A 449 -16.77 94.60 79.13
C ILE A 449 -17.68 93.41 78.74
N GLU A 450 -17.12 92.63 77.78
CA GLU A 450 -16.81 91.18 77.74
C GLU A 450 -17.83 90.03 77.94
N ALA A 451 -17.44 88.93 77.27
CA ALA A 451 -17.57 87.51 77.62
C ALA A 451 -18.83 86.77 77.11
N LYS A 452 -18.82 85.53 76.61
CA LYS A 452 -17.82 84.54 76.15
C LYS A 452 -18.65 83.29 75.72
N GLN A 453 -18.03 82.38 74.96
CA GLN A 453 -18.38 80.96 74.73
C GLN A 453 -19.50 80.66 73.71
N ASN A 454 -19.23 80.05 72.55
CA ASN A 454 -18.77 78.69 72.20
C ASN A 454 -19.71 77.53 72.55
N PHE A 455 -19.81 76.63 71.56
CA PHE A 455 -20.31 75.24 71.48
C PHE A 455 -21.64 75.10 70.70
N SER A 456 -21.77 74.43 69.55
CA SER A 456 -21.15 73.25 68.88
C SER A 456 -22.09 72.03 68.90
N TYR A 457 -22.19 71.38 67.71
CA TYR A 457 -22.56 69.97 67.45
C TYR A 457 -24.01 69.54 67.77
N THR A 458 -24.68 68.56 67.14
CA THR A 458 -24.46 67.46 66.18
C THR A 458 -25.90 67.07 65.72
N GLY A 459 -26.22 66.56 64.54
CA GLY A 459 -25.79 65.30 63.91
C GLY A 459 -26.93 64.27 63.93
N LEU A 460 -27.45 63.88 62.76
CA LEU A 460 -27.74 62.52 62.25
C LEU A 460 -28.59 62.56 60.98
#